data_AF-X0V6G6-F1
#
_entry.id   AF-X0V6G6-F1
#
_cell.length_a   1.000
_cell.length_b   1.000
_cell.length_c   1.000
_cell.angle_alpha   90.00
_cell.angle_beta   90.00
_cell.angle_gamma   90.00
#
_symmetry.space_group_name_H-M   'P 1'
#
loop_
_entity.id
_entity.type
_entity.pdbx_description
1 polymer ?
#
loop_
_entity_poly.entity_id
_entity_poly.type
_entity_poly.pdbx_seq_one_letter_code
_entity_poly.pdbx_strand_id
1 'polypeptide(L)' 'MKALVIDINKCNGCYNCQIACKDEHVGNDWTPIAKPQPDTGQFWMKVTDVVQGSVPKVRVRYMHDICQHCDE' A
#
# COMPACT_ATOMS: atom_id res chain seq x y z
N MET A 1 0.98 -22.31 -1.62
CA MET A 1 1.53 -20.96 -1.40
C MET A 1 0.58 -19.94 -2.00
N LYS A 2 0.28 -18.84 -1.30
CA LYS A 2 -0.52 -17.73 -1.85
C LYS A 2 0.45 -16.68 -2.36
N ALA A 3 0.15 -16.08 -3.52
CA ALA A 3 0.94 -15.00 -4.10
C ALA A 3 0.03 -13.79 -4.37
N LEU A 4 0.60 -12.60 -4.27
CA LEU A 4 -0.06 -11.36 -4.63
C LEU A 4 0.64 -10.77 -5.86
N VAL A 5 -0.11 -10.45 -6.91
CA VAL A 5 0.41 -9.83 -8.13
C VAL A 5 -0.26 -8.47 -8.31
N ILE A 6 0.53 -7.41 -8.33
CA ILE A 6 0.06 -6.02 -8.47
C ILE A 6 0.50 -5.49 -9.84
N ASP A 7 -0.47 -5.24 -10.73
CA ASP A 7 -0.21 -4.62 -12.03
C ASP A 7 -0.16 -3.09 -11.90
N ILE A 8 1.06 -2.56 -11.80
CA ILE A 8 1.31 -1.12 -11.66
C ILE A 8 0.88 -0.29 -12.88
N ASN A 9 0.64 -0.91 -14.05
CA ASN A 9 0.17 -0.18 -15.23
C ASN A 9 -1.33 0.11 -15.18
N LYS A 10 -2.07 -0.60 -14.34
CA LYS A 10 -3.52 -0.37 -14.12
C LYS A 10 -3.80 0.52 -12.93
N CYS A 11 -2.82 0.74 -12.06
CA CYS A 11 -3.02 1.57 -10.88
C CYS A 11 -3.21 3.03 -11.28
N ASN A 12 -4.25 3.65 -10.71
CA ASN A 12 -4.60 5.06 -10.92
C ASN A 12 -4.36 5.93 -9.67
N GLY A 13 -3.70 5.39 -8.63
CA GLY A 13 -3.42 6.14 -7.41
C GLY A 13 -4.67 6.49 -6.60
N CYS A 14 -5.66 5.59 -6.51
CA CYS A 14 -6.88 5.86 -5.73
C CYS A 14 -6.71 5.72 -4.21
N TYR A 15 -5.60 5.13 -3.73
CA TYR A 15 -5.33 4.88 -2.30
C TYR A 15 -6.35 4.01 -1.55
N ASN A 16 -7.34 3.41 -2.23
CA ASN A 16 -8.34 2.56 -1.59
C ASN A 16 -7.73 1.35 -0.88
N CYS A 17 -6.63 0.81 -1.41
CA CYS A 17 -5.91 -0.30 -0.79
C CYS A 17 -5.31 0.10 0.57
N GLN A 18 -4.72 1.31 0.65
CA GLN A 18 -4.22 1.89 1.90
C GLN A 18 -5.35 2.15 2.90
N ILE A 19 -6.48 2.71 2.44
CA ILE A 19 -7.65 2.99 3.29
C ILE A 19 -8.26 1.68 3.80
N ALA A 20 -8.43 0.67 2.94
CA ALA A 20 -8.96 -0.63 3.34
C ALA A 20 -8.09 -1.31 4.41
N CYS A 21 -6.76 -1.21 4.29
CA CYS A 21 -5.86 -1.71 5.34
C CYS A 21 -6.05 -0.99 6.68
N LYS A 22 -6.31 0.31 6.64
CA LYS A 22 -6.57 1.11 7.85
C LYS A 22 -7.94 0.78 8.45
N ASP A 23 -8.97 0.68 7.62
CA ASP A 23 -10.33 0.29 8.02
C ASP A 23 -10.33 -1.07 8.74
N GLU A 24 -9.57 -2.04 8.21
CA GLU A 24 -9.48 -3.38 8.80
C GLU A 24 -8.69 -3.41 10.12
N HIS A 25 -7.63 -2.59 10.26
CA HIS A 25 -6.64 -2.77 11.34
C HIS A 25 -6.53 -1.61 12.34
N VAL A 26 -6.99 -0.41 12.03
CA VAL A 26 -7.00 0.71 12.99
C VAL A 26 -8.17 0.53 13.95
N GLY A 27 -7.89 0.57 15.25
CA GLY A 27 -8.90 0.37 16.30
C GLY A 27 -9.38 -1.08 16.47
N ASN A 28 -9.05 -1.98 15.55
CA ASN A 28 -9.41 -3.41 15.62
C ASN A 28 -8.24 -4.25 16.14
N ASP A 29 -8.48 -5.02 17.21
CA ASP A 29 -7.51 -5.97 17.75
C ASP A 29 -7.75 -7.37 17.16
N TRP A 30 -6.72 -7.90 16.50
CA TRP A 30 -6.74 -9.21 15.84
C TRP A 30 -5.82 -10.21 16.55
N THR A 31 -5.51 -10.03 17.83
CA THR A 31 -4.66 -10.96 18.60
C THR A 31 -5.17 -12.40 18.47
N PRO A 32 -4.28 -13.38 18.14
CA PRO A 32 -2.82 -13.31 18.16
C PRO A 32 -2.14 -12.87 16.86
N ILE A 33 -2.89 -12.49 15.82
CA ILE A 33 -2.36 -12.21 14.48
C ILE A 33 -1.68 -10.85 14.42
N ALA A 34 -2.38 -9.80 14.85
CA ALA A 34 -1.88 -8.44 14.81
C ALA A 34 -2.54 -7.58 15.89
N LYS A 35 -1.77 -6.69 16.48
CA LYS A 35 -2.30 -5.60 17.31
C LYS A 35 -2.88 -4.50 16.41
N PRO A 36 -3.75 -3.63 16.95
CA PRO A 36 -4.27 -2.50 16.20
C PRO A 36 -3.14 -1.67 15.58
N GLN A 37 -3.30 -1.32 14.30
CA GLN A 37 -2.39 -0.42 13.60
C GLN A 37 -2.56 1.01 14.14
N PRO A 38 -1.48 1.79 14.29
CA PRO A 38 -1.58 3.22 14.56
C PRO A 38 -2.40 3.93 13.47
N ASP A 39 -3.25 4.87 13.85
CA ASP A 39 -4.07 5.65 12.92
C ASP A 39 -3.20 6.46 11.94
N THR A 40 -2.16 7.13 12.45
CA THR A 40 -1.25 7.96 11.66
C THR A 40 0.22 7.52 11.78
N GLY A 41 1.08 8.03 10.90
CA GLY A 41 2.55 7.84 10.96
C GLY A 41 3.06 6.51 10.40
N GLN A 42 2.29 5.41 10.50
CA GLN A 42 2.65 4.11 9.94
C GLN A 42 1.67 3.67 8.84
N PHE A 43 2.19 2.97 7.83
CA PHE A 43 1.43 2.30 6.78
C PHE A 43 1.94 0.88 6.60
N TRP A 44 1.06 -0.12 6.72
CA TRP A 44 1.36 -1.50 6.29
C TRP A 44 1.13 -1.69 4.79
N MET A 45 0.23 -0.87 4.25
CA MET A 45 0.02 -0.72 2.81
C MET A 45 0.18 0.75 2.45
N LYS A 46 1.30 1.07 1.80
CA LYS A 46 1.60 2.42 1.36
C LYS A 46 1.61 2.47 -0.16
N VAL A 47 1.05 3.54 -0.72
CA VAL A 47 1.26 3.90 -2.12
C VAL A 47 2.21 5.09 -2.17
N THR A 48 3.27 4.97 -2.96
CA THR A 48 4.29 6.00 -3.16
C THR A 48 4.21 6.53 -4.59
N ASP A 49 4.03 7.84 -4.71
CA ASP A 49 3.97 8.54 -5.99
C ASP A 49 5.38 8.84 -6.50
N VAL A 50 5.73 8.25 -7.64
CA VAL A 50 7.02 8.48 -8.31
C VAL A 50 6.77 9.33 -9.54
N VAL A 51 7.03 10.64 -9.41
CA VAL A 51 6.93 11.62 -10.50
C VAL A 51 8.18 11.55 -11.37
N GLN A 52 7.99 11.51 -12.69
CA GLN A 52 9.06 11.40 -13.68
C GLN A 52 8.84 12.36 -14.85
N GLY A 53 9.94 12.77 -15.48
CA GLY A 53 9.92 13.67 -16.64
C GLY A 53 9.99 15.13 -16.23
N SER A 54 9.65 16.01 -17.18
CA SER A 54 9.67 17.45 -17.01
C SER A 54 8.51 18.06 -17.79
N VAL A 55 7.99 19.19 -17.30
CA VAL A 55 6.89 19.90 -17.97
C VAL A 55 7.26 20.19 -19.45
N PRO A 56 6.36 19.93 -20.42
CA PRO A 56 4.97 19.48 -20.27
C PRO A 56 4.77 17.95 -20.30
N LYS A 57 5.84 17.16 -20.44
CA LYS A 57 5.78 15.68 -20.54
C LYS A 57 6.13 15.03 -19.21
N VAL A 58 5.14 14.92 -18.34
CA VAL A 58 5.25 14.30 -17.02
C VAL A 58 4.53 12.95 -16.98
N ARG A 59 5.02 12.05 -16.13
CA ARG A 59 4.36 10.79 -15.79
C ARG A 59 4.43 10.59 -14.28
N VAL A 60 3.37 10.04 -13.70
CA VAL A 60 3.38 9.54 -12.31
C VAL A 60 3.24 8.03 -12.34
N ARG A 61 4.01 7.32 -11.51
CA ARG A 61 3.82 5.89 -11.23
C ARG A 61 3.44 5.72 -9.77
N TYR A 62 2.49 4.82 -9.51
CA TYR A 62 2.00 4.50 -8.18
C TYR A 62 2.62 3.18 -7.72
N MET A 63 3.64 3.27 -6.87
CA MET A 63 4.36 2.10 -6.37
C MET A 63 3.73 1.64 -5.06
N HIS A 64 3.49 0.33 -4.93
CA HIS A 64 2.96 -0.24 -3.70
C HIS A 64 4.10 -0.76 -2.83
N ASP A 65 4.20 -0.24 -1.61
CA ASP A 65 5.16 -0.66 -0.61
C ASP A 65 4.41 -1.45 0.48
N ILE A 66 4.35 -2.77 0.30
CA ILE A 66 3.75 -3.73 1.25
C ILE A 66 4.80 -4.75 1.68
N CYS A 67 4.54 -5.46 2.79
CA CYS A 67 5.31 -6.64 3.15
C CYS A 67 5.27 -7.65 1.99
N GLN A 68 6.44 -8.02 1.46
CA GLN A 68 6.54 -8.94 0.33
C GLN A 68 6.28 -10.39 0.71
N HIS A 69 6.23 -10.70 2.02
CA HIS A 69 6.05 -12.06 2.53
C HIS A 69 6.99 -13.05 1.81
N CYS A 70 8.28 -12.70 1.78
CA CYS A 70 9.32 -13.53 1.20
C CYS A 70 9.32 -14.92 1.86
N ASP A 71 9.73 -15.94 1.10
CA ASP A 71 9.74 -17.33 1.57
C ASP A 71 10.70 -17.54 2.76
N GLU A 72 11.86 -16.87 2.72
CA GLU A 72 12.87 -16.76 3.79
C GLU A 72 13.51 -15.36 3.78
#